data_AF-A0A6B3TWU1-F1
#
_entry.id   AF-A0A6B3TWU1-F1
#
_cell.length_a   1.000
_cell.length_b   1.000
_cell.length_c   1.000
_cell.angle_alpha   90.00
_cell.angle_beta   90.00
_cell.angle_gamma   90.00
#
_symmetry.space_group_name_H-M   'P 1'
#
loop_
_entity.id
_entity.type
_entity.pdbx_description
1 polymer ?
#
loop_
_entity_poly.entity_id
_entity_poly.type
_entity_poly.pdbx_seq_one_letter_code
_entity_poly.pdbx_strand_id
1 'polypeptide(L)' 'MPRMRPNFTKSPYFVDEPGNWHLKPGAPKELQIELKNYLKSLEDDYQPGTINGVHIDYPFER' A
#
# COMPACT_ATOMS: atom_id res chain seq x y z
N MET A 1 7.95 -2.71 -14.87
CA MET A 1 8.51 -1.53 -14.19
C MET A 1 9.35 -2.00 -13.02
N PRO A 2 10.56 -1.49 -12.77
CA PRO A 2 11.29 -1.82 -11.56
C PRO A 2 10.41 -1.41 -10.37
N ARG A 3 9.99 -2.38 -9.55
CA ARG A 3 9.22 -2.13 -8.34
C ARG A 3 10.14 -1.40 -7.37
N MET A 4 10.15 -0.07 -7.43
CA MET A 4 10.96 0.76 -6.54
C MET A 4 10.44 0.51 -5.12
N ARG A 5 11.19 -0.25 -4.33
CA ARG A 5 10.81 -0.55 -2.95
C ARG A 5 10.77 0.76 -2.18
N PRO A 6 9.66 1.09 -1.49
CA PRO A 6 9.57 2.29 -0.67
C PRO A 6 10.69 2.35 0.36
N ASN A 7 11.13 3.54 0.74
CA ASN A 7 12.24 3.70 1.67
C ASN A 7 11.87 3.23 3.07
N PHE A 8 10.60 3.35 3.48
CA PHE A 8 10.13 2.80 4.74
C PHE A 8 10.41 1.29 4.85
N THR A 9 10.40 0.53 3.74
CA THR A 9 10.66 -0.92 3.78
C THR A 9 12.11 -1.29 4.12
N LYS A 10 13.04 -0.33 4.08
CA LYS A 10 14.45 -0.50 4.47
C LYS A 10 14.69 -0.14 5.93
N SER A 11 13.67 0.39 6.62
CA SER A 11 13.79 0.87 7.99
C SER A 11 13.77 -0.29 8.99
N PRO A 12 14.56 -0.22 10.08
CA PRO A 12 14.50 -1.23 11.16
C PRO A 12 13.16 -1.20 11.93
N TYR A 13 12.38 -0.14 11.75
CA TYR A 13 11.05 -0.01 12.31
C TYR A 13 9.98 -0.71 11.46
N PHE A 14 10.27 -1.07 10.21
CA PHE A 14 9.28 -1.70 9.35
C PHE A 14 9.06 -3.17 9.71
N VAL A 15 7.80 -3.58 9.64
CA VAL A 15 7.32 -4.93 9.90
C VAL A 15 6.54 -5.41 8.67
N ASP A 16 7.08 -6.42 7.99
CA ASP A 16 6.50 -6.99 6.77
C ASP A 16 5.48 -8.10 7.05
N GLU A 17 4.51 -7.83 7.92
CA GLU A 17 3.44 -8.80 8.18
C GLU A 17 2.46 -8.89 7.00
N PRO A 18 2.17 -10.09 6.49
CA PRO A 18 1.24 -10.25 5.38
C PRO A 18 -0.14 -9.70 5.76
N GLY A 19 -0.60 -8.69 5.02
CA GLY A 19 -1.87 -7.99 5.30
C GLY A 19 -1.83 -6.97 6.44
N ASN A 20 -0.70 -6.79 7.12
CA ASN A 20 -0.54 -5.86 8.24
C ASN A 20 0.81 -5.11 8.19
N TRP A 21 1.12 -4.51 7.04
CA TRP A 21 2.31 -3.67 6.93
C TRP A 21 2.21 -2.46 7.85
N HIS A 22 3.08 -2.40 8.85
CA HIS A 22 3.09 -1.33 9.84
C HIS A 22 4.53 -0.98 10.27
N LEU A 23 4.65 0.11 11.03
CA LEU A 23 5.90 0.53 11.67
C LEU A 23 5.83 0.28 13.17
N LYS A 24 6.93 -0.18 13.76
CA LYS A 24 7.12 -0.32 15.20
C LYS A 24 6.93 1.04 15.91
N PRO A 25 6.46 1.04 17.16
CA PRO A 25 6.38 2.26 17.96
C PRO A 25 7.76 2.92 18.08
N GLY A 26 7.80 4.24 17.95
CA GLY A 26 9.05 5.01 17.93
C GLY A 26 9.64 5.27 16.54
N ALA A 27 8.98 4.81 15.47
CA ALA A 27 9.39 5.13 14.11
C ALA A 27 9.38 6.66 13.86
N PRO A 28 10.37 7.20 13.12
CA PRO A 28 10.38 8.61 12.69
C PRO A 28 9.09 9.02 12.00
N LYS A 29 8.62 10.24 12.27
CA LYS A 29 7.38 10.79 11.67
C LYS A 29 7.39 10.73 10.14
N GLU A 30 8.54 10.98 9.52
CA GLU A 30 8.70 10.94 8.07
C GLU A 30 8.34 9.57 7.49
N LEU A 31 8.79 8.48 8.13
CA LEU A 31 8.47 7.13 7.70
C LEU A 31 6.99 6.78 7.89
N GLN A 32 6.38 7.27 8.97
CA GLN A 32 4.94 7.09 9.20
C GLN A 32 4.10 7.77 8.11
N ILE A 33 4.51 8.97 7.69
CA ILE A 33 3.88 9.70 6.59
C ILE A 33 4.07 8.94 5.27
N GLU A 34 5.28 8.45 4.99
CA GLU A 34 5.57 7.67 3.78
C GLU A 34 4.73 6.39 3.69
N LEU A 35 4.67 5.60 4.78
CA LEU A 35 3.84 4.40 4.83
C LEU A 35 2.37 4.74 4.61
N LYS A 36 1.86 5.78 5.27
CA LYS A 36 0.46 6.20 5.12
C LYS A 36 0.14 6.61 3.69
N ASN A 37 1.01 7.38 3.05
CA ASN A 37 0.85 7.79 1.65
C ASN A 37 0.92 6.59 0.70
N TYR A 38 1.81 5.64 0.97
CA TYR A 38 1.94 4.42 0.19
C TYR A 38 0.66 3.57 0.28
N LEU A 39 0.16 3.30 1.49
CA LEU A 39 -1.08 2.55 1.70
C LEU A 39 -2.27 3.25 1.03
N LYS A 40 -2.37 4.58 1.18
CA LYS A 40 -3.42 5.38 0.51
C LYS A 40 -3.33 5.29 -1.02
N SER A 41 -2.12 5.26 -1.58
CA SER A 41 -1.92 5.09 -3.02
C SER A 41 -2.30 3.70 -3.54
N LEU A 42 -2.36 2.68 -2.66
CA LEU A 42 -2.86 1.35 -2.99
C LEU A 42 -4.39 1.25 -2.84
N GLU A 43 -4.99 2.05 -1.96
CA GLU A 43 -6.45 2.16 -1.87
C GLU A 43 -7.04 2.89 -3.09
N ASP A 44 -6.26 3.76 -3.74
CA ASP A 44 -6.65 4.54 -4.92
C ASP A 44 -6.54 3.74 -6.25
N ASP A 45 -7.01 2.49 -6.24
CA ASP A 45 -7.21 1.66 -7.44
C ASP A 45 -8.49 2.07 -8.24
N TYR A 46 -9.11 3.20 -7.89
CA TYR A 46 -10.19 3.84 -8.64
C TYR A 46 -9.68 4.94 -9.59
N GLN A 47 -8.55 4.70 -10.27
CA GLN A 47 -8.12 5.56 -11.37
C GLN A 47 -8.84 5.19 -12.67
N PRO A 48 -9.67 6.06 -13.27
CA PRO A 48 -10.18 5.87 -14.62
C PRO A 48 -9.00 5.98 -15.60
N GLY A 49 -8.38 4.83 -15.90
CA GLY A 49 -7.14 4.78 -16.70
C GLY A 49 -6.41 3.44 -16.66
N THR A 50 -6.79 2.51 -15.78
CA THR A 50 -6.32 1.11 -15.84
C THR A 50 -6.89 0.43 -17.08
N ILE A 51 -6.19 0.60 -18.20
CA ILE A 51 -6.36 -0.22 -19.40
C ILE A 51 -5.89 -1.65 -19.04
N ASN A 52 -6.82 -2.59 -18.90
CA ASN A 52 -6.60 -4.03 -18.59
C ASN A 52 -6.55 -4.47 -17.12
N GLY A 53 -7.26 -3.80 -16.22
CA GLY A 53 -7.73 -4.47 -15.00
C GLY A 53 -8.94 -5.32 -15.36
N VAL A 54 -8.89 -6.64 -15.18
CA VAL A 54 -10.09 -7.48 -15.33
C VAL A 54 -11.06 -7.09 -14.21
N HIS A 55 -12.07 -6.29 -14.56
CA HIS A 55 -13.17 -5.97 -13.66
C HIS A 55 -14.04 -7.22 -13.54
N ILE A 56 -13.90 -7.94 -12.43
CA ILE A 56 -14.79 -9.06 -12.13
C ILE A 56 -15.96 -8.46 -11.36
N ASP A 57 -17.07 -8.22 -12.07
CA ASP A 57 -18.35 -7.89 -11.43
C ASP A 57 -18.77 -9.11 -10.61
N TYR A 58 -18.62 -9.02 -9.28
CA TYR A 58 -19.12 -10.05 -8.38
C TYR A 58 -20.60 -9.74 -8.12
N PRO A 59 -21.55 -10.57 -8.58
CA PRO A 59 -22.94 -10.36 -8.20
C PRO A 59 -23.10 -10.69 -6.72
N PHE A 60 -23.35 -9.69 -5.89
CA PHE A 60 -24.13 -9.91 -4.67
C PHE A 60 -25.59 -10.08 -5.10
N GLU A 61 -26.01 -11.32 -5.31
CA GLU A 61 -27.44 -11.62 -5.29
C GLU A 61 -27.96 -11.35 -3.88
N ARG A 62 -28.80 -10.33 -3.72
CA ARG A 62 -29.93 -10.40 -2.80
C ARG A 62 -31.09 -9.49 -3.19
#